data_AF-A0A0F5FT66-F1
#
_entry.id   AF-A0A0F5FT66-F1
#
_cell.length_a   1.000
_cell.length_b   1.000
_cell.length_c   1.000
_cell.angle_alpha   90.00
_cell.angle_beta   90.00
_cell.angle_gamma   90.00
#
_symmetry.space_group_name_H-M   'P 1'
#
loop_
_entity.id
_entity.type
_entity.pdbx_description
1 polymer ?
#
loop_
_entity_poly.entity_id
_entity_poly.type
_entity_poly.pdbx_seq_one_letter_code
_entity_poly.pdbx_strand_id
1 'polypeptide(L)'
;MMAAAAKKSKTPAKQAEWKAPTGEPVLLSGGNPQIPKGDGDAPVQAYIAAMPGWKSDIGRRMDAIIELVVPGVEKAVKWNTPFYGVENPVWFLSYHCMTKYIKVTFFDGSSLEPMPPVTSKYEKVRYLHIFEDEPLDEAQFADWVKQASKLPGERL
;
A
#
# COMPACT_ATOMS: atom_id res chain seq x y z
N MET A 1 31.07 -27.20 38.69
CA MET A 1 29.61 -27.40 38.72
C MET A 1 28.97 -26.08 38.33
N MET A 2 28.51 -25.95 37.08
CA MET A 2 27.09 -26.01 36.64
C MET A 2 26.24 -24.84 37.18
N ALA A 3 25.46 -24.08 36.40
CA ALA A 3 25.16 -24.07 34.97
C ALA A 3 24.63 -22.68 34.55
N ALA A 4 24.91 -22.24 33.33
CA ALA A 4 24.27 -21.07 32.73
C ALA A 4 22.84 -21.41 32.30
N ALA A 5 21.88 -20.56 32.66
CA ALA A 5 20.49 -20.72 32.24
C ALA A 5 20.35 -20.46 30.73
N ALA A 6 19.97 -21.49 29.98
CA ALA A 6 19.69 -21.40 28.56
C ALA A 6 18.45 -20.53 28.31
N LYS A 7 18.61 -19.45 27.51
CA LYS A 7 17.49 -18.69 26.96
C LYS A 7 16.72 -19.59 25.99
N LYS A 8 15.46 -19.90 26.31
CA LYS A 8 14.55 -20.61 25.40
C LYS A 8 14.33 -19.77 24.14
N SER A 9 14.88 -20.23 23.02
CA SER A 9 14.55 -19.73 21.69
C SER A 9 13.05 -20.00 21.42
N LYS A 10 12.26 -18.95 21.22
CA LYS A 10 10.89 -19.08 20.72
C LYS A 10 10.97 -19.61 19.28
N THR A 11 10.44 -20.81 19.06
CA THR A 11 10.20 -21.36 17.71
C THR A 11 9.38 -20.34 16.91
N PRO A 12 9.75 -19.98 15.67
CA PRO A 12 8.91 -19.11 14.86
C PRO A 12 7.57 -19.81 14.65
N ALA A 13 6.48 -19.14 15.02
CA ALA A 13 5.14 -19.63 14.72
C ALA A 13 5.01 -19.73 13.20
N LYS A 14 4.59 -20.89 12.69
CA LYS A 14 4.28 -21.11 11.28
C LYS A 14 3.23 -20.06 10.88
N GLN A 15 3.62 -19.05 10.09
CA GLN A 15 2.71 -18.05 9.57
C GLN A 15 1.59 -18.79 8.84
N ALA A 16 0.35 -18.60 9.29
CA ALA A 16 -0.80 -19.18 8.62
C ALA A 16 -0.86 -18.62 7.19
N GLU A 17 -1.04 -19.50 6.21
CA GLU A 17 -1.21 -19.11 4.81
C GLU A 17 -2.41 -18.15 4.69
N TRP A 18 -2.19 -16.99 4.08
CA TRP A 18 -3.26 -16.04 3.81
C TRP A 18 -4.27 -16.66 2.85
N LYS A 19 -5.56 -16.52 3.15
CA LYS A 19 -6.65 -17.07 2.33
C LYS A 19 -7.25 -15.98 1.46
N ALA A 20 -7.16 -16.16 0.16
CA ALA A 20 -7.83 -15.30 -0.80
C ALA A 20 -9.36 -15.38 -0.64
N PRO A 21 -10.08 -14.25 -0.81
CA PRO A 21 -11.52 -14.27 -0.99
C PRO A 21 -11.90 -15.14 -2.19
N THR A 22 -13.00 -15.88 -2.08
CA THR A 22 -13.55 -16.72 -3.16
C THR A 22 -14.84 -16.11 -3.69
N GLY A 23 -15.01 -16.11 -5.01
CA GLY A 23 -16.22 -15.60 -5.67
C GLY A 23 -16.07 -14.19 -6.23
N GLU A 24 -17.19 -13.53 -6.49
CA GLU A 24 -17.20 -12.15 -7.00
C GLU A 24 -16.64 -11.16 -5.96
N PRO A 25 -15.92 -10.11 -6.40
CA PRO A 25 -15.43 -9.07 -5.50
C PRO A 25 -16.54 -8.42 -4.67
N VAL A 26 -16.41 -8.44 -3.34
CA VAL A 26 -17.27 -7.66 -2.45
C VAL A 26 -16.71 -6.25 -2.32
N LEU A 27 -17.55 -5.24 -2.56
CA LEU A 27 -17.17 -3.84 -2.46
C LEU A 27 -17.85 -3.18 -1.25
N LEU A 28 -17.07 -2.41 -0.49
CA LEU A 28 -17.59 -1.55 0.57
C LEU A 28 -18.25 -0.30 -0.03
N SER A 29 -18.94 0.46 0.82
CA SER A 29 -19.46 1.78 0.46
C SER A 29 -18.35 2.65 -0.14
N GLY A 30 -18.62 3.25 -1.31
CA GLY A 30 -17.61 4.02 -2.06
C GLY A 30 -16.81 3.20 -3.08
N GLY A 31 -17.07 1.89 -3.22
CA GLY A 31 -16.46 1.04 -4.26
C GLY A 31 -15.10 0.45 -3.88
N ASN A 32 -14.71 0.51 -2.60
CA ASN A 32 -13.45 -0.05 -2.12
C ASN A 32 -13.51 -1.57 -1.98
N PRO A 33 -12.60 -2.35 -2.57
CA PRO A 33 -12.53 -3.79 -2.39
C PRO A 33 -12.46 -4.19 -0.92
N GLN A 34 -13.28 -5.17 -0.52
CA GLN A 34 -13.21 -5.79 0.80
C GLN A 34 -12.22 -6.97 0.73
N ILE A 35 -11.01 -6.76 1.22
CA ILE A 35 -9.93 -7.76 1.21
C ILE A 35 -9.44 -7.97 2.64
N PRO A 36 -9.38 -9.23 3.11
CA PRO A 36 -8.93 -9.54 4.46
C PRO A 36 -7.48 -9.11 4.66
N LYS A 37 -7.15 -8.72 5.89
CA LYS A 37 -5.79 -8.34 6.28
C LYS A 37 -4.80 -9.45 5.89
N GLY A 38 -3.69 -9.08 5.28
CA GLY A 38 -2.60 -9.99 4.96
C GLY A 38 -1.34 -9.21 4.60
N ASP A 39 -0.19 -9.81 4.90
CA ASP A 39 1.12 -9.30 4.50
C ASP A 39 1.54 -9.95 3.17
N GLY A 40 2.41 -9.26 2.43
CA GLY A 40 2.96 -9.72 1.16
C GLY A 40 2.13 -9.32 -0.06
N ASP A 41 2.54 -9.86 -1.21
CA ASP A 41 2.02 -9.50 -2.52
C ASP A 41 0.61 -10.04 -2.78
N ALA A 42 0.33 -11.28 -2.39
CA ALA A 42 -0.94 -11.94 -2.72
C ALA A 42 -2.21 -11.17 -2.26
N PRO A 43 -2.28 -10.60 -1.03
CA PRO A 43 -3.39 -9.73 -0.63
C PRO A 43 -3.53 -8.46 -1.49
N VAL A 44 -2.41 -7.85 -1.88
CA VAL A 44 -2.40 -6.63 -2.70
C VAL A 44 -2.84 -6.93 -4.13
N GLN A 45 -2.37 -8.03 -4.73
CA GLN A 45 -2.84 -8.47 -6.05
C GLN A 45 -4.33 -8.79 -6.05
N ALA A 46 -4.84 -9.44 -4.99
CA ALA A 46 -6.27 -9.67 -4.85
C ALA A 46 -7.07 -8.37 -4.72
N TYR A 47 -6.53 -7.37 -4.01
CA TYR A 47 -7.12 -6.03 -3.97
C TYR A 47 -7.16 -5.40 -5.36
N ILE A 48 -6.04 -5.41 -6.10
CA ILE A 48 -5.95 -4.82 -7.44
C ILE A 48 -6.93 -5.49 -8.41
N ALA A 49 -7.02 -6.83 -8.38
CA ALA A 49 -7.97 -7.59 -9.19
C ALA A 49 -9.44 -7.25 -8.86
N ALA A 50 -9.73 -6.91 -7.60
CA ALA A 50 -11.05 -6.55 -7.14
C ALA A 50 -11.40 -5.05 -7.35
N MET A 51 -10.44 -4.19 -7.72
CA MET A 51 -10.71 -2.77 -7.97
C MET A 51 -11.72 -2.62 -9.14
N PRO A 52 -12.76 -1.77 -9.00
CA PRO A 52 -13.84 -1.73 -9.98
C PRO A 52 -13.46 -0.95 -11.25
N GLY A 53 -13.81 -1.51 -12.41
CA GLY A 53 -13.69 -0.85 -13.72
C GLY A 53 -12.25 -0.45 -14.05
N TRP A 54 -12.08 0.78 -14.57
CA TRP A 54 -10.78 1.35 -14.95
C TRP A 54 -9.76 1.40 -13.80
N LYS A 55 -10.22 1.33 -12.54
CA LYS A 55 -9.35 1.43 -11.38
C LYS A 55 -8.40 0.24 -11.25
N SER A 56 -8.80 -0.95 -11.69
CA SER A 56 -7.91 -2.12 -11.66
C SER A 56 -6.69 -1.96 -12.56
N ASP A 57 -6.88 -1.37 -13.74
CA ASP A 57 -5.80 -1.09 -14.69
C ASP A 57 -4.79 -0.10 -14.10
N ILE A 58 -5.27 0.96 -13.45
CA ILE A 58 -4.41 1.92 -12.75
C ILE A 58 -3.73 1.28 -11.55
N GLY A 59 -4.43 0.43 -10.79
CA GLY A 59 -3.86 -0.36 -9.70
C GLY A 59 -2.65 -1.19 -10.15
N ARG A 60 -2.76 -1.91 -11.28
CA ARG A 60 -1.67 -2.70 -11.85
C ARG A 60 -0.47 -1.83 -12.25
N ARG A 61 -0.71 -0.65 -12.85
CA ARG A 61 0.36 0.26 -13.26
C ARG A 61 1.08 0.86 -12.06
N MET A 62 0.33 1.31 -11.04
CA MET A 62 0.92 1.81 -9.80
C MET A 62 1.78 0.75 -9.13
N ASP A 63 1.28 -0.49 -8.98
CA ASP A 63 2.00 -1.59 -8.37
C ASP A 63 3.32 -1.89 -9.11
N ALA A 64 3.26 -2.01 -10.43
CA ALA A 64 4.45 -2.24 -11.26
C ALA A 64 5.50 -1.12 -11.14
N ILE A 65 5.06 0.15 -11.11
CA ILE A 65 5.97 1.29 -10.88
C ILE A 65 6.60 1.21 -9.50
N ILE A 66 5.81 0.89 -8.47
CA ILE A 66 6.32 0.82 -7.09
C ILE A 66 7.38 -0.29 -6.96
N GLU A 67 7.12 -1.47 -7.49
CA GLU A 67 8.08 -2.58 -7.48
C GLU A 67 9.36 -2.27 -8.26
N LEU A 68 9.24 -1.58 -9.39
CA LEU A 68 10.38 -1.17 -10.20
C LEU A 68 11.25 -0.14 -9.48
N VAL A 69 10.62 0.84 -8.83
CA VAL A 69 11.33 1.94 -8.14
C VAL A 69 11.92 1.48 -6.81
N VAL A 70 11.24 0.56 -6.11
CA VAL A 70 11.64 0.04 -4.80
C VAL A 70 11.71 -1.49 -4.86
N PRO A 71 12.82 -2.07 -5.37
CA PRO A 71 12.99 -3.51 -5.39
C PRO A 71 12.92 -4.10 -3.97
N GLY A 72 12.08 -5.10 -3.78
CA GLY A 72 11.85 -5.71 -2.46
C GLY A 72 10.91 -4.91 -1.54
N VAL A 73 10.10 -4.00 -2.09
CA VAL A 73 9.06 -3.26 -1.36
C VAL A 73 8.19 -4.21 -0.52
N GLU A 74 7.99 -3.85 0.75
CA GLU A 74 7.06 -4.53 1.64
C GLU A 74 5.62 -4.15 1.29
N LYS A 75 4.75 -5.15 1.21
CA LYS A 75 3.34 -4.97 0.83
C LYS A 75 2.44 -5.53 1.92
N ALA A 76 1.28 -4.91 2.12
CA ALA A 76 0.23 -5.47 2.96
C ALA A 76 -1.15 -4.91 2.60
N VAL A 77 -2.20 -5.67 2.90
CA VAL A 77 -3.56 -5.12 3.03
C VAL A 77 -3.90 -5.00 4.51
N LYS A 78 -4.31 -3.81 4.94
CA LYS A 78 -4.78 -3.50 6.29
C LYS A 78 -6.04 -2.66 6.22
N TRP A 79 -7.05 -2.99 7.02
CA TRP A 79 -8.34 -2.28 7.00
C TRP A 79 -8.92 -2.12 5.57
N ASN A 80 -8.82 -3.17 4.74
CA ASN A 80 -9.22 -3.16 3.32
C ASN A 80 -8.50 -2.08 2.48
N THR A 81 -7.24 -1.77 2.80
CA THR A 81 -6.41 -0.77 2.10
C THR A 81 -5.02 -1.36 1.86
N PRO A 82 -4.49 -1.31 0.62
CA PRO A 82 -3.10 -1.69 0.34
C PRO A 82 -2.11 -0.64 0.87
N PHE A 83 -1.00 -1.14 1.38
CA PHE A 83 0.14 -0.38 1.92
C PHE A 83 1.43 -0.87 1.29
N TYR A 84 2.36 0.07 1.07
CA TYR A 84 3.70 -0.15 0.54
C TYR A 84 4.72 0.51 1.47
N GLY A 85 5.78 -0.22 1.78
CA GLY A 85 6.78 0.15 2.78
C GLY A 85 8.18 -0.34 2.42
N VAL A 86 9.19 0.18 3.12
CA VAL A 86 10.58 -0.29 3.00
C VAL A 86 10.94 -1.33 4.07
N GLU A 87 10.19 -1.34 5.17
CA GLU A 87 10.34 -2.28 6.28
C GLU A 87 8.98 -2.42 6.93
N ASN A 88 8.48 -3.63 7.19
CA ASN A 88 7.22 -3.81 7.91
C ASN A 88 7.45 -3.55 9.43
N PRO A 89 6.69 -2.67 10.12
CA PRO A 89 5.42 -2.04 9.73
C PRO A 89 5.50 -0.53 9.43
N VAL A 90 6.50 -0.10 8.68
CA VAL A 90 6.76 1.29 8.25
C VAL A 90 6.36 1.48 6.78
N TRP A 91 5.37 2.32 6.55
CA TRP A 91 4.72 2.49 5.26
C TRP A 91 4.96 3.90 4.73
N PHE A 92 5.24 4.04 3.43
CA PHE A 92 5.39 5.35 2.78
C PHE A 92 4.21 5.70 1.87
N LEU A 93 3.47 4.68 1.40
CA LEU A 93 2.33 4.85 0.48
C LEU A 93 1.17 3.92 0.84
N SER A 94 -0.05 4.40 0.64
CA SER A 94 -1.26 3.56 0.58
C SER A 94 -2.23 4.11 -0.47
N TYR A 95 -3.23 3.33 -0.90
CA TYR A 95 -4.31 3.88 -1.73
C TYR A 95 -5.66 3.24 -1.46
N HIS A 96 -6.73 3.98 -1.76
CA HIS A 96 -8.11 3.57 -1.52
C HIS A 96 -8.99 3.93 -2.73
N CYS A 97 -9.87 3.02 -3.15
CA CYS A 97 -10.84 3.34 -4.20
C CYS A 97 -11.98 4.16 -3.61
N MET A 98 -12.15 5.37 -4.15
CA MET A 98 -13.34 6.20 -3.93
C MET A 98 -14.28 6.04 -5.13
N THR A 99 -15.54 6.45 -5.00
CA THR A 99 -16.53 6.30 -6.09
C THR A 99 -16.01 6.88 -7.41
N LYS A 100 -15.43 8.08 -7.37
CA LYS A 100 -15.00 8.85 -8.55
C LYS A 100 -13.52 8.77 -8.89
N TYR A 101 -12.67 8.40 -7.94
CA TYR A 101 -11.21 8.48 -8.09
C TYR A 101 -10.50 7.41 -7.26
N ILE A 102 -9.23 7.16 -7.54
CA ILE A 102 -8.34 6.46 -6.62
C ILE A 102 -7.65 7.52 -5.76
N LYS A 103 -7.72 7.38 -4.44
CA LYS A 103 -7.00 8.25 -3.51
C LYS A 103 -5.70 7.59 -3.11
N VAL A 104 -4.58 8.06 -3.64
CA VAL A 104 -3.25 7.69 -3.20
C VAL A 104 -2.85 8.58 -2.03
N THR A 105 -2.28 8.00 -0.99
CA THR A 105 -1.80 8.67 0.21
C THR A 105 -0.29 8.52 0.32
N PHE A 106 0.40 9.65 0.41
CA PHE A 106 1.81 9.70 0.80
C PHE A 106 1.89 10.16 2.25
N PHE A 107 2.43 9.31 3.13
CA PHE A 107 2.39 9.57 4.58
C PHE A 107 3.26 10.76 5.01
N ASP A 108 4.35 11.00 4.28
CA ASP A 108 5.20 12.20 4.43
C ASP A 108 5.21 13.02 3.13
N GLY A 109 4.01 13.19 2.56
CA GLY A 109 3.79 13.83 1.27
C GLY A 109 4.16 15.31 1.21
N SER A 110 4.17 16.03 2.34
CA SER A 110 4.60 17.44 2.38
C SER A 110 6.09 17.65 2.12
N SER A 111 6.88 16.58 2.22
CA SER A 111 8.33 16.60 1.97
C SER A 111 8.71 16.16 0.55
N LEU A 112 7.72 15.88 -0.30
CA LEU A 112 7.94 15.52 -1.70
C LEU A 112 7.97 16.76 -2.59
N GLU A 113 8.75 16.71 -3.68
CA GLU A 113 8.88 17.77 -4.67
C GLU A 113 8.61 17.24 -6.09
N PRO A 114 7.63 17.78 -6.84
CA PRO A 114 6.63 18.74 -6.38
C PRO A 114 5.75 18.12 -5.29
N MET A 115 5.19 18.95 -4.42
CA MET A 115 4.27 18.46 -3.39
C MET A 115 2.97 17.91 -4.02
N PRO A 116 2.48 16.69 -3.68
CA PRO A 116 1.22 16.19 -4.18
C PRO A 116 0.07 17.15 -3.83
N PRO A 117 -0.89 17.35 -4.75
CA PRO A 117 -1.71 18.56 -4.78
C PRO A 117 -2.77 18.64 -3.69
N VAL A 118 -3.22 17.51 -3.14
CA VAL A 118 -4.36 17.47 -2.23
C VAL A 118 -3.87 17.42 -0.77
N THR A 119 -4.37 18.35 0.04
CA THR A 119 -4.04 18.46 1.46
C THR A 119 -4.75 17.40 2.31
N SER A 120 -4.16 17.11 3.47
CA SER A 120 -4.78 16.32 4.53
C SER A 120 -5.02 17.18 5.76
N LYS A 121 -5.86 16.69 6.67
CA LYS A 121 -5.97 17.24 8.03
C LYS A 121 -4.68 17.03 8.85
N TYR A 122 -3.86 16.07 8.46
CA TYR A 122 -2.55 15.82 9.05
C TYR A 122 -1.50 16.57 8.24
N GLU A 123 -0.69 17.39 8.90
CA GLU A 123 0.23 18.34 8.26
C GLU A 123 1.18 17.68 7.25
N LYS A 124 1.70 16.49 7.58
CA LYS A 124 2.64 15.74 6.74
C LYS A 124 2.00 15.03 5.54
N VAL A 125 0.74 14.65 5.66
CA VAL A 125 0.10 13.77 4.69
C VAL A 125 -0.36 14.59 3.48
N ARG A 126 -0.10 14.08 2.28
CA ARG A 126 -0.69 14.59 1.04
C ARG A 126 -1.31 13.46 0.24
N TYR A 127 -2.28 13.83 -0.59
CA TYR A 127 -2.95 12.90 -1.48
C TYR A 127 -2.72 13.26 -2.95
N LEU A 128 -2.74 12.22 -3.77
CA LEU A 128 -2.98 12.30 -5.20
C LEU A 128 -4.34 11.65 -5.48
N HIS A 129 -5.22 12.37 -6.17
CA HIS A 129 -6.46 11.80 -6.67
C HIS A 129 -6.29 11.52 -8.15
N ILE A 130 -6.48 10.26 -8.55
CA ILE A 130 -6.44 9.84 -9.95
C ILE A 130 -7.87 9.66 -10.41
N PHE A 131 -8.26 10.33 -11.50
CA PHE A 131 -9.59 10.26 -12.11
C PHE A 131 -9.58 9.37 -13.36
N GLU A 132 -10.75 9.02 -13.88
CA GLU A 132 -10.91 8.12 -15.03
C GLU A 132 -10.41 8.72 -16.35
N ASP A 133 -10.72 10.01 -16.51
CA ASP A 133 -10.47 10.82 -17.69
C ASP A 133 -9.10 11.53 -17.66
N GLU A 134 -8.37 11.41 -16.55
CA GLU A 134 -7.04 11.97 -16.37
C GLU A 134 -6.00 10.83 -16.31
N PRO A 135 -5.10 10.73 -17.31
CA PRO A 135 -4.08 9.69 -17.29
C PRO A 135 -3.15 9.87 -16.09
N LEU A 136 -2.74 8.75 -15.47
CA LEU A 136 -1.67 8.76 -14.48
C LEU A 136 -0.38 9.27 -15.13
N ASP A 137 0.17 10.36 -14.58
CA ASP A 137 1.55 10.76 -14.89
C ASP A 137 2.50 9.76 -14.21
N GLU A 138 2.85 8.71 -14.94
CA GLU A 138 3.68 7.61 -14.44
C GLU A 138 5.09 8.06 -14.06
N ALA A 139 5.64 9.07 -14.75
CA ALA A 139 6.97 9.60 -14.46
C ALA A 139 6.96 10.37 -13.13
N GLN A 140 5.98 11.24 -12.93
CA GLN A 140 5.81 11.97 -11.68
C GLN A 140 5.49 11.02 -10.52
N PHE A 141 4.65 10.02 -10.75
CA PHE A 141 4.32 9.01 -9.74
C PHE A 141 5.56 8.20 -9.32
N ALA A 142 6.38 7.75 -10.28
CA ALA A 142 7.63 7.05 -10.00
C ALA A 142 8.60 7.91 -9.18
N ASP A 143 8.70 9.21 -9.50
CA ASP A 143 9.55 10.13 -8.76
C ASP A 143 9.07 10.34 -7.31
N TRP A 144 7.75 10.48 -7.09
CA TRP A 144 7.18 10.52 -5.75
C TRP A 144 7.42 9.25 -4.95
N VAL A 145 7.25 8.07 -5.55
CA VAL A 145 7.55 6.79 -4.89
C VAL A 145 9.02 6.74 -4.48
N LYS A 146 9.93 7.14 -5.37
CA LYS A 146 11.37 7.18 -5.09
C LYS A 146 11.71 8.09 -3.92
N GLN A 147 11.12 9.28 -3.88
CA GLN A 147 11.31 10.22 -2.78
C GLN A 147 10.72 9.68 -1.47
N ALA A 148 9.47 9.23 -1.49
CA ALA A 148 8.77 8.73 -0.31
C ALA A 148 9.46 7.51 0.31
N SER A 149 10.04 6.61 -0.49
CA SER A 149 10.79 5.44 -0.02
C SER A 149 12.05 5.79 0.79
N LYS A 150 12.55 7.03 0.71
CA LYS A 150 13.73 7.49 1.44
C LYS A 150 13.38 8.26 2.72
N LEU A 151 12.10 8.54 2.94
CA LEU A 151 11.60 9.22 4.12
C LEU A 151 11.35 8.22 5.25
N PRO A 152 11.25 8.66 6.51
CA PRO A 152 11.03 7.77 7.65
C PRO A 152 9.77 6.90 7.57
N GLY A 153 8.79 7.29 6.72
CA GLY A 153 7.50 6.63 6.62
C GLY A 153 6.64 6.79 7.88
N GLU A 154 5.57 6.02 7.95
CA GLU A 154 4.65 6.00 9.09
C GLU A 154 4.49 4.59 9.64
N ARG A 155 4.58 4.44 10.96
CA ARG A 155 4.35 3.15 11.64
C ARG A 155 2.86 2.98 11.94
N LEU A 156 2.21 2.08 11.22
CA LEU A 156 0.77 1.78 11.34
C LEU A 156 0.53 0.31 11.66
#